data_AF-A0A7X7MPW6-F1
#
_entry.id   AF-A0A7X7MPW6-F1
#
_cell.length_a   1.000
_cell.length_b   1.000
_cell.length_c   1.000
_cell.angle_alpha   90.00
_cell.angle_beta   90.00
_cell.angle_gamma   90.00
#
_symmetry.space_group_name_H-M   'P 1'
#
loop_
_entity.id
_entity.type
_entity.pdbx_description
1 polymer ?
#
loop_
_entity_poly.entity_id
_entity_poly.type
_entity_poly.pdbx_seq_one_letter_code
_entity_poly.pdbx_strand_id
1 'polypeptide(L)'
;MKNRNRHGFSMIEVMVAATILVVIVMMLGMLFQQTSVAWRTGLMRNDGYMQLRAFIGAIQRDASAMVDANQIPKNLLCGNAKQEFTEKTIQFYTMAGSLPTKSGGTLEDFRALNFIVYDINGTRTSYRLEPNGTSWEKQESDILDFLTDSSDPDKPQVNATRFNVAFQDGKETDIDGNTVADANRYPLFLTVEAKVTQRGRMYDVGAECAGPDGTFGTLPTDAASKDDIRTWSR
;
A
#
# COMPACT_ATOMS: atom_id res chain seq x y z
N MET A 1 39.43 -63.19 -15.37
CA MET A 1 38.38 -62.28 -15.88
C MET A 1 37.20 -62.34 -14.91
N LYS A 2 36.86 -61.22 -14.27
CA LYS A 2 35.83 -61.15 -13.22
C LYS A 2 34.48 -60.92 -13.90
N ASN A 3 33.63 -61.97 -13.99
CA ASN A 3 32.26 -61.84 -14.50
C ASN A 3 31.47 -60.91 -13.56
N ARG A 4 31.29 -59.65 -13.98
CA ARG A 4 30.30 -58.75 -13.37
C ARG A 4 28.93 -59.27 -13.80
N ASN A 5 28.20 -59.90 -12.88
CA ASN A 5 26.77 -60.15 -13.05
C ASN A 5 26.09 -58.80 -13.32
N ARG A 6 25.79 -58.54 -14.59
CA ARG A 6 24.91 -57.44 -14.99
C ARG A 6 23.49 -57.92 -14.72
N HIS A 7 23.01 -57.72 -13.50
CA HIS A 7 21.59 -57.82 -13.21
C HIS A 7 20.91 -56.67 -13.96
N GLY A 8 20.26 -56.99 -15.06
CA GLY A 8 19.33 -56.07 -15.72
C GLY A 8 18.16 -55.83 -14.78
N PHE A 9 17.73 -54.56 -14.67
CA PHE A 9 16.55 -54.21 -13.90
C PHE A 9 15.32 -54.95 -14.46
N SER A 10 14.49 -55.47 -13.56
CA SER A 10 13.21 -56.05 -13.95
C SER A 10 12.30 -54.98 -14.56
N MET A 11 11.47 -55.35 -15.54
CA MET A 11 10.49 -54.43 -16.14
C MET A 11 9.55 -53.82 -15.07
N ILE A 12 9.28 -54.59 -13.99
CA ILE A 12 8.50 -54.13 -12.84
C ILE A 12 9.26 -53.07 -12.04
N GLU A 13 10.56 -53.23 -11.80
CA GLU A 13 11.36 -52.22 -11.09
C GLU A 13 11.41 -50.90 -11.86
N VAL A 14 11.52 -50.96 -13.20
CA VAL A 14 11.51 -49.77 -14.04
C VAL A 14 10.15 -49.09 -14.02
N MET A 15 9.04 -49.84 -14.05
CA MET A 15 7.69 -49.27 -13.88
C MET A 15 7.52 -48.61 -12.53
N VAL A 16 7.90 -49.27 -11.44
CA VAL A 16 7.79 -48.72 -10.08
C VAL A 16 8.64 -47.46 -9.93
N ALA A 17 9.87 -47.47 -10.46
CA ALA A 17 10.75 -46.30 -10.45
C ALA A 17 10.14 -45.13 -11.24
N ALA A 18 9.54 -45.40 -12.40
CA ALA A 18 8.86 -44.38 -13.20
C ALA A 18 7.64 -43.79 -12.49
N THR A 19 6.81 -44.63 -11.83
CA THR A 19 5.64 -44.15 -11.08
C THR A 19 6.03 -43.29 -9.89
N ILE A 20 7.06 -43.70 -9.14
CA ILE A 20 7.56 -42.91 -8.00
C ILE A 20 8.11 -41.57 -8.48
N LEU A 21 8.85 -41.58 -9.60
CA LEU A 21 9.38 -40.36 -10.19
C LEU A 21 8.25 -39.38 -10.60
N VAL A 22 7.19 -39.88 -11.24
CA VAL A 22 6.04 -39.06 -11.65
C VAL A 22 5.35 -38.42 -10.45
N VAL A 23 5.11 -39.19 -9.38
CA VAL A 23 4.50 -38.66 -8.14
C VAL A 23 5.38 -37.58 -7.52
N ILE A 24 6.70 -37.78 -7.45
CA ILE A 24 7.64 -36.79 -6.91
C ILE A 24 7.62 -35.51 -7.74
N VAL A 25 7.65 -35.61 -9.08
CA VAL A 25 7.62 -34.43 -9.96
C VAL A 25 6.31 -33.65 -9.81
N MET A 26 5.18 -34.34 -9.64
CA MET A 26 3.88 -33.70 -9.41
C MET A 26 3.83 -32.98 -8.06
N MET A 27 4.32 -33.63 -6.99
CA MET A 27 4.42 -33.00 -5.68
C MET A 27 5.33 -31.76 -5.72
N LEU A 28 6.48 -31.83 -6.41
CA LEU A 28 7.37 -30.69 -6.60
C LEU A 28 6.72 -29.56 -7.41
N GLY A 29 5.93 -29.89 -8.44
CA GLY A 29 5.17 -28.92 -9.23
C GLY A 29 4.15 -28.15 -8.37
N MET A 30 3.38 -28.86 -7.55
CA MET A 30 2.43 -28.24 -6.62
C MET A 30 3.14 -27.34 -5.59
N LEU A 31 4.23 -27.84 -4.99
CA LEU A 31 5.01 -27.07 -4.02
C LEU A 31 5.56 -25.77 -4.64
N PHE A 32 6.03 -25.84 -5.88
CA PHE A 32 6.52 -24.67 -6.60
C PHE A 32 5.40 -23.65 -6.87
N GLN A 33 4.22 -24.11 -7.27
CA GLN A 33 3.07 -23.24 -7.51
C GLN A 33 2.55 -22.59 -6.22
N GLN A 34 2.40 -23.36 -5.13
CA GLN A 34 2.02 -22.84 -3.82
C GLN A 34 3.02 -21.79 -3.32
N THR A 35 4.32 -22.07 -3.45
CA THR A 35 5.39 -21.12 -3.08
C THR A 35 5.31 -19.86 -3.92
N SER A 36 5.02 -19.97 -5.22
CA SER A 36 4.88 -18.83 -6.12
C SER A 36 3.68 -17.95 -5.77
N VAL A 37 2.53 -18.54 -5.40
CA VAL A 37 1.34 -17.80 -4.95
C VAL A 37 1.60 -17.10 -3.62
N ALA A 38 2.23 -17.79 -2.67
CA ALA A 38 2.62 -17.20 -1.39
C ALA A 38 3.59 -16.03 -1.58
N TRP A 39 4.59 -16.19 -2.46
CA TRP A 39 5.54 -15.14 -2.81
C TRP A 39 4.86 -13.90 -3.41
N ARG A 40 4.00 -14.08 -4.42
CA ARG A 40 3.25 -12.98 -5.04
C ARG A 40 2.35 -12.25 -4.05
N THR A 41 1.65 -13.01 -3.20
CA THR A 41 0.82 -12.43 -2.13
C THR A 41 1.66 -11.62 -1.14
N GLY A 42 2.85 -12.11 -0.80
CA GLY A 42 3.81 -11.41 0.05
C GLY A 42 4.26 -10.08 -0.56
N LEU A 43 4.61 -10.08 -1.85
CA LEU A 43 4.97 -8.86 -2.57
C LEU A 43 3.83 -7.84 -2.60
N MET A 44 2.61 -8.27 -2.93
CA MET A 44 1.45 -7.38 -2.95
C MET A 44 1.15 -6.76 -1.58
N ARG A 45 1.29 -7.52 -0.49
CA ARG A 45 1.14 -6.97 0.87
C ARG A 45 2.23 -5.95 1.19
N ASN A 46 3.47 -6.24 0.80
CA ASN A 46 4.58 -5.33 1.00
C ASN A 46 4.35 -4.00 0.27
N ASP A 47 3.87 -4.04 -0.98
CA ASP A 47 3.57 -2.83 -1.76
C ASP A 47 2.48 -1.98 -1.08
N GLY A 48 1.39 -2.60 -0.59
CA GLY A 48 0.35 -1.90 0.15
C GLY A 48 0.85 -1.26 1.45
N TYR A 49 1.72 -1.95 2.20
CA TYR A 49 2.32 -1.35 3.40
C TYR A 49 3.34 -0.25 3.08
N MET A 50 4.03 -0.33 1.94
CA MET A 50 4.93 0.71 1.48
C MET A 50 4.16 1.99 1.13
N GLN A 51 3.01 1.85 0.46
CA GLN A 51 2.09 2.96 0.20
C GLN A 51 1.58 3.60 1.49
N LEU A 52 1.06 2.78 2.41
CA LEU A 52 0.58 3.27 3.69
C LEU A 52 1.69 3.99 4.49
N ARG A 53 2.91 3.44 4.49
CA ARG A 53 4.05 4.07 5.16
C ARG A 53 4.43 5.41 4.53
N ALA A 54 4.39 5.52 3.20
CA ALA A 54 4.66 6.79 2.53
C ALA A 54 3.60 7.84 2.86
N PHE A 55 2.33 7.46 2.86
CA PHE A 55 1.21 8.32 3.24
C PHE A 55 1.33 8.85 4.67
N ILE A 56 1.51 7.95 5.64
CA ILE A 56 1.71 8.33 7.05
C ILE A 56 2.99 9.16 7.20
N GLY A 57 4.07 8.78 6.49
CA GLY A 57 5.35 9.50 6.55
C GLY A 57 5.27 10.92 6.01
N ALA A 58 4.46 11.16 4.98
CA ALA A 58 4.20 12.51 4.45
C ALA A 58 3.45 13.35 5.48
N ILE A 59 2.35 12.82 6.05
CA ILE A 59 1.58 13.51 7.09
C ILE A 59 2.47 13.81 8.30
N GLN A 60 3.25 12.83 8.77
CA GLN A 60 4.15 12.99 9.90
C GLN A 60 5.19 14.07 9.64
N ARG A 61 5.80 14.10 8.45
CA ARG A 61 6.79 15.12 8.09
C ARG A 61 6.20 16.52 8.20
N ASP A 62 5.02 16.72 7.62
CA ASP A 62 4.38 18.02 7.60
C ASP A 62 3.85 18.43 8.98
N ALA A 63 3.23 17.48 9.70
CA ALA A 63 2.74 17.69 11.06
C ALA A 63 3.87 17.92 12.08
N SER A 64 5.07 17.36 11.85
CA SER A 64 6.21 17.54 12.77
C SER A 64 6.75 18.97 12.83
N ALA A 65 6.52 19.76 11.78
CA ALA A 65 6.89 21.16 11.69
C ALA A 65 5.65 22.09 11.73
N MET A 66 4.53 21.56 12.22
CA MET A 66 3.28 22.31 12.33
C MET A 66 3.45 23.50 13.28
N VAL A 67 2.78 24.60 12.95
CA VAL A 67 2.75 25.83 13.73
C VAL A 67 1.31 26.14 14.10
N ASP A 68 1.11 26.65 15.31
CA ASP A 68 -0.20 27.09 15.75
C ASP A 68 -0.71 28.27 14.92
N ALA A 69 -1.73 28.00 14.10
CA ALA A 69 -2.33 28.98 13.21
C ALA A 69 -3.00 30.13 13.96
N ASN A 70 -3.40 29.92 15.22
CA ASN A 70 -4.11 30.94 16.00
C ASN A 70 -3.18 32.09 16.44
N GLN A 71 -1.87 31.87 16.39
CA GLN A 71 -0.84 32.87 16.69
C GLN A 71 -0.25 33.53 15.43
N ILE A 72 -0.71 33.15 14.23
CA ILE A 72 -0.22 33.71 12.98
C ILE A 72 -0.94 35.05 12.70
N PRO A 73 -0.20 36.12 12.36
CA PRO A 73 -0.79 37.39 11.93
C PRO A 73 -1.76 37.19 10.74
N LYS A 74 -2.94 37.82 10.79
CA LYS A 74 -4.01 37.62 9.80
C LYS A 74 -3.60 37.90 8.35
N ASN A 75 -2.66 38.82 8.14
CA ASN A 75 -2.12 39.15 6.82
C ASN A 75 -1.30 38.01 6.20
N LEU A 76 -0.84 37.05 7.00
CA LEU A 76 -0.06 35.89 6.58
C LEU A 76 -0.90 34.62 6.52
N LEU A 77 -2.23 34.69 6.63
CA LEU A 77 -3.11 33.55 6.47
C LEU A 77 -3.44 33.33 4.99
N CYS A 78 -3.49 32.06 4.57
CA CYS A 78 -3.88 31.69 3.21
C CYS A 78 -5.38 31.95 3.02
N GLY A 79 -5.76 33.10 2.45
CA GLY A 79 -7.16 33.44 2.21
C GLY A 79 -8.02 33.49 3.49
N ASN A 80 -7.45 33.88 4.63
CA ASN A 80 -8.08 33.81 5.96
C ASN A 80 -8.44 32.38 6.42
N ALA A 81 -7.89 31.35 5.79
CA ALA A 81 -8.10 29.97 6.21
C ALA A 81 -7.49 29.73 7.59
N LYS A 82 -8.29 29.11 8.47
CA LYS A 82 -7.86 28.66 9.79
C LYS A 82 -7.36 27.22 9.72
N GLN A 83 -6.55 26.80 10.69
CA GLN A 83 -6.36 25.37 10.89
C GLN A 83 -7.68 24.72 11.30
N GLU A 84 -7.93 23.52 10.79
CA GLU A 84 -9.15 22.76 11.05
C GLU A 84 -8.84 21.27 10.94
N PHE A 85 -9.30 20.51 11.92
CA PHE A 85 -9.08 19.09 12.01
C PHE A 85 -10.43 18.39 12.10
N THR A 86 -10.80 17.71 11.02
CA THR A 86 -12.03 16.93 10.91
C THR A 86 -11.71 15.46 10.65
N GLU A 87 -12.72 14.60 10.71
CA GLU A 87 -12.54 13.17 10.45
C GLU A 87 -12.08 12.86 9.01
N LYS A 88 -12.40 13.74 8.05
CA LYS A 88 -12.11 13.52 6.62
C LYS A 88 -10.99 14.39 6.08
N THR A 89 -10.78 15.54 6.70
CA THR A 89 -9.85 16.54 6.18
C THR A 89 -9.12 17.16 7.35
N ILE A 90 -7.80 17.27 7.21
CA ILE A 90 -6.96 18.04 8.14
C ILE A 90 -6.31 19.16 7.35
N GLN A 91 -6.35 20.36 7.89
CA GLN A 91 -5.68 21.52 7.34
C GLN A 91 -4.93 22.28 8.42
N PHE A 92 -3.67 22.57 8.15
CA PHE A 92 -2.78 23.17 9.14
C PHE A 92 -1.64 23.93 8.48
N TYR A 93 -0.99 24.76 9.28
CA TYR A 93 0.19 25.52 8.86
C TYR A 93 1.45 24.78 9.28
N THR A 94 2.46 24.75 8.41
CA THR A 94 3.76 24.14 8.68
C THR A 94 4.88 25.03 8.17
N MET A 95 6.04 24.95 8.82
CA MET A 95 7.24 25.66 8.39
C MET A 95 8.13 24.71 7.62
N ALA A 96 8.36 24.98 6.33
CA ALA A 96 9.38 24.28 5.58
C ALA A 96 10.75 24.93 5.78
N GLY A 97 11.80 24.10 5.74
CA GLY A 97 13.19 24.56 5.72
C GLY A 97 13.56 25.24 4.40
N SER A 98 14.85 25.33 4.10
CA SER A 98 15.40 25.98 2.91
C SER A 98 14.77 25.43 1.63
N LEU A 99 14.02 26.28 0.93
CA LEU A 99 13.33 25.95 -0.31
C LEU A 99 13.77 26.91 -1.43
N PRO A 100 13.73 26.46 -2.70
CA PRO A 100 13.94 27.35 -3.83
C PRO A 100 12.89 28.47 -3.82
N THR A 101 13.32 29.70 -4.11
CA THR A 101 12.49 30.93 -4.05
C THR A 101 11.22 30.85 -4.89
N LYS A 102 11.25 30.07 -5.97
CA LYS A 102 10.14 29.75 -6.87
C LYS A 102 10.26 28.30 -7.33
N SER A 103 9.18 27.71 -7.86
CA SER A 103 9.26 26.39 -8.51
C SER A 103 10.31 26.42 -9.63
N GLY A 104 11.39 25.64 -9.48
CA GLY A 104 12.54 25.63 -10.40
C GLY A 104 13.55 26.78 -10.26
N GLY A 105 13.44 27.62 -9.22
CA GLY A 105 14.33 28.76 -8.97
C GLY A 105 15.62 28.41 -8.23
N THR A 106 16.43 29.44 -7.92
CA THR A 106 17.62 29.31 -7.06
C THR A 106 17.22 28.97 -5.63
N LEU A 107 17.93 28.03 -5.02
CA LEU A 107 17.86 27.75 -3.59
C LEU A 107 18.33 28.99 -2.82
N GLU A 108 17.42 29.59 -2.06
CA GLU A 108 17.77 30.56 -1.02
C GLU A 108 17.37 29.95 0.32
N ASP A 109 18.12 30.25 1.38
CA ASP A 109 17.78 29.86 2.75
C ASP A 109 16.56 30.68 3.24
N PHE A 110 15.40 30.38 2.66
CA PHE A 110 14.12 30.95 3.07
C PHE A 110 13.28 29.86 3.73
N ARG A 111 12.82 30.13 4.96
CA ARG A 111 11.81 29.32 5.62
C ARG A 111 10.44 29.82 5.20
N ALA A 112 9.75 29.06 4.37
CA ALA A 112 8.41 29.40 3.91
C ALA A 112 7.35 28.86 4.87
N LEU A 113 6.35 29.70 5.15
CA LEU A 113 5.10 29.25 5.74
C LEU A 113 4.30 28.51 4.65
N ASN A 114 3.87 27.29 4.95
CA ASN A 114 3.01 26.51 4.09
C ASN A 114 1.68 26.25 4.78
N PHE A 115 0.60 26.33 4.02
CA PHE A 115 -0.72 25.87 4.43
C PHE A 115 -1.01 24.56 3.69
N ILE A 116 -1.25 23.50 4.44
CA ILE A 116 -1.39 22.15 3.89
C ILE A 116 -2.79 21.64 4.18
N VAL A 117 -3.40 21.03 3.18
CA VAL A 117 -4.71 20.38 3.25
C VAL A 117 -4.51 18.93 2.82
N TYR A 118 -4.91 18.00 3.69
CA TYR A 118 -4.99 16.58 3.41
C TYR A 118 -6.43 16.12 3.43
N ASP A 119 -6.80 15.30 2.45
CA ASP A 119 -8.06 14.57 2.41
C ASP A 119 -7.82 13.07 2.69
N ILE A 120 -8.83 12.37 3.21
CA ILE A 120 -8.83 10.91 3.38
C ILE A 120 -8.63 10.15 2.06
N ASN A 121 -8.91 10.80 0.94
CA ASN A 121 -8.66 10.25 -0.39
C ASN A 121 -7.17 10.23 -0.78
N GLY A 122 -6.27 10.78 0.05
CA GLY A 122 -4.82 10.78 -0.21
C GLY A 122 -4.29 12.02 -0.90
N THR A 123 -5.19 12.90 -1.34
CA THR A 123 -4.82 14.18 -1.94
C THR A 123 -4.21 15.10 -0.89
N ARG A 124 -3.00 15.58 -1.18
CA ARG A 124 -2.34 16.66 -0.45
C ARG A 124 -2.25 17.87 -1.34
N THR A 125 -2.83 18.96 -0.85
CA THR A 125 -2.65 20.29 -1.43
C THR A 125 -1.77 21.11 -0.50
N SER A 126 -0.68 21.67 -1.01
CA SER A 126 0.14 22.64 -0.29
C SER A 126 0.05 24.00 -0.95
N TYR A 127 -0.19 25.01 -0.15
CA TYR A 127 -0.07 26.41 -0.51
C TYR A 127 1.19 26.94 0.14
N ARG A 128 2.11 27.48 -0.65
CA ARG A 128 3.37 28.03 -0.16
C ARG A 128 3.33 29.55 -0.21
N LEU A 129 3.62 30.21 0.91
CA LEU A 129 3.75 31.66 0.95
C LEU A 129 5.04 32.08 0.22
N GLU A 130 4.91 32.98 -0.75
CA GLU A 130 6.05 33.55 -1.45
C GLU A 130 6.89 34.44 -0.51
N PRO A 131 8.19 34.65 -0.80
CA PRO A 131 9.07 35.47 0.06
C PRO A 131 8.60 36.91 0.31
N ASN A 132 7.73 37.43 -0.57
CA ASN A 132 7.11 38.75 -0.43
C ASN A 132 6.02 38.81 0.66
N GLY A 133 5.56 37.66 1.16
CA GLY A 133 4.51 37.54 2.15
C GLY A 133 3.10 37.89 1.65
N THR A 134 2.87 38.02 0.34
CA THR A 134 1.58 38.48 -0.21
C THR A 134 0.87 37.47 -1.11
N SER A 135 1.59 36.54 -1.73
CA SER A 135 1.05 35.54 -2.66
C SER A 135 1.30 34.12 -2.19
N TRP A 136 0.39 33.22 -2.58
CA TRP A 136 0.47 31.79 -2.28
C TRP A 136 0.57 30.98 -3.57
N GLU A 137 1.56 30.10 -3.64
CA GLU A 137 1.72 29.14 -4.74
C GLU A 137 1.07 27.81 -4.36
N LYS A 138 0.10 27.36 -5.17
CA LYS A 138 -0.57 26.07 -4.97
C LYS A 138 0.22 24.95 -5.66
N GLN A 139 0.45 23.87 -4.93
CA GLN A 139 0.92 22.60 -5.45
C GLN A 139 0.01 21.48 -4.96
N GLU A 140 -0.40 20.61 -5.88
CA GLU A 140 -1.27 19.47 -5.59
C GLU A 140 -0.50 18.18 -5.90
N SER A 141 -0.65 17.19 -5.02
CA SER A 141 0.02 15.90 -5.10
C SER A 141 -0.90 14.81 -4.55
N ASP A 142 -0.99 13.68 -5.25
CA ASP A 142 -1.59 12.47 -4.71
C ASP A 142 -0.50 11.63 -4.04
N ILE A 143 -0.68 11.33 -2.76
CA ILE A 143 0.30 10.57 -1.96
C ILE A 143 -0.07 9.09 -1.90
N LEU A 144 -1.34 8.74 -2.12
CA LEU A 144 -1.78 7.35 -2.14
C LEU A 144 -1.57 6.70 -3.50
N ASP A 145 -1.56 7.48 -4.59
CA ASP A 145 -1.40 6.96 -5.97
C ASP A 145 0.07 6.87 -6.44
N PHE A 146 1.07 7.08 -5.56
CA PHE A 146 2.47 7.23 -6.00
C PHE A 146 3.15 5.94 -6.51
N LEU A 147 2.65 4.75 -6.13
CA LEU A 147 3.24 3.46 -6.50
C LEU A 147 2.40 2.66 -7.48
N THR A 148 1.09 2.87 -7.50
CA THR A 148 0.18 2.02 -8.23
C THR A 148 -0.93 2.85 -8.82
N ASP A 149 -1.02 2.85 -10.14
CA ASP A 149 -2.21 3.22 -10.89
C ASP A 149 -3.43 2.53 -10.24
N SER A 150 -4.20 3.30 -9.48
CA SER A 150 -5.36 2.85 -8.69
C SER A 150 -6.44 2.13 -9.50
N SER A 151 -6.32 2.14 -10.83
CA SER A 151 -7.18 1.47 -11.79
C SER A 151 -7.02 -0.06 -11.85
N ASP A 152 -5.91 -0.63 -11.34
CA ASP A 152 -5.71 -2.09 -11.32
C ASP A 152 -6.38 -2.73 -10.09
N PRO A 153 -7.46 -3.52 -10.27
CA PRO A 153 -8.18 -4.13 -9.16
C PRO A 153 -7.40 -5.24 -8.46
N ASP A 154 -6.33 -5.77 -9.06
CA ASP A 154 -5.50 -6.83 -8.47
C ASP A 154 -4.34 -6.27 -7.62
N LYS A 155 -4.20 -4.94 -7.55
CA LYS A 155 -3.20 -4.27 -6.72
C LYS A 155 -3.75 -3.97 -5.32
N PRO A 156 -2.87 -3.90 -4.30
CA PRO A 156 -3.28 -3.46 -2.98
C PRO A 156 -3.83 -2.04 -3.04
N GLN A 157 -5.00 -1.81 -2.45
CA GLN A 157 -5.61 -0.49 -2.33
C GLN A 157 -5.50 -0.02 -0.89
N VAL A 158 -4.88 1.14 -0.67
CA VAL A 158 -4.77 1.79 0.63
C VAL A 158 -5.78 2.93 0.70
N ASN A 159 -6.73 2.82 1.62
CA ASN A 159 -7.73 3.87 1.85
C ASN A 159 -7.60 4.37 3.29
N ALA A 160 -7.36 5.66 3.47
CA ALA A 160 -7.51 6.26 4.80
C ALA A 160 -8.99 6.31 5.15
N THR A 161 -9.35 5.87 6.36
CA THR A 161 -10.75 5.76 6.80
C THR A 161 -11.17 6.98 7.61
N ARG A 162 -10.29 7.47 8.48
CA ARG A 162 -10.52 8.69 9.27
C ARG A 162 -9.25 9.25 9.85
N PHE A 163 -9.27 10.55 10.12
CA PHE A 163 -8.38 11.23 11.04
C PHE A 163 -9.03 11.34 12.40
N ASN A 164 -8.31 10.98 13.45
CA ASN A 164 -8.75 11.17 14.83
C ASN A 164 -7.73 12.05 15.54
N VAL A 165 -8.21 13.20 16.02
CA VAL A 165 -7.36 14.27 16.54
C VAL A 165 -7.71 14.49 18.00
N ALA A 166 -6.69 14.51 18.85
CA ALA A 166 -6.84 14.83 20.25
C ALA A 166 -6.24 16.19 20.54
N PHE A 167 -6.96 16.97 21.34
CA PHE A 167 -6.55 18.32 21.75
C PHE A 167 -6.23 18.33 23.23
N GLN A 168 -5.44 19.32 23.65
CA GLN A 168 -5.20 19.55 25.06
C GLN A 168 -6.49 20.05 25.75
N ASP A 169 -6.76 19.53 26.95
CA ASP A 169 -7.85 20.03 27.79
C ASP A 169 -7.57 21.47 28.24
N GLY A 170 -8.55 22.36 28.05
CA GLY A 170 -8.46 23.76 28.46
C GLY A 170 -9.15 24.73 27.53
N LYS A 171 -8.82 26.01 27.67
CA LYS A 171 -9.22 27.08 26.74
C LYS A 171 -7.96 27.63 26.09
N GLU A 172 -7.93 27.59 24.76
CA GLU A 172 -6.95 28.32 23.96
C GLU A 172 -7.58 29.60 23.41
N THR A 173 -6.76 30.63 23.26
CA THR A 173 -7.15 31.91 22.69
C THR A 173 -6.31 32.25 21.47
N ASP A 174 -6.94 32.88 20.48
CA ASP A 174 -6.23 33.44 19.33
C ASP A 174 -5.43 34.71 19.70
N ILE A 175 -4.69 35.25 18.73
CA ILE A 175 -3.91 36.48 18.86
C ILE A 175 -4.74 37.71 19.31
N ASP A 176 -6.05 37.70 19.07
CA ASP A 176 -6.98 38.76 19.46
C ASP A 176 -7.65 38.49 20.83
N GLY A 177 -7.34 37.36 21.47
CA GLY A 177 -7.91 36.93 22.76
C GLY A 177 -9.26 36.21 22.67
N ASN A 178 -9.73 35.84 21.48
CA ASN A 178 -10.97 35.08 21.32
C ASN A 178 -10.74 33.59 21.60
N THR A 179 -11.71 32.92 22.23
CA THR A 179 -11.64 31.48 22.48
C THR A 179 -11.70 30.68 21.17
N VAL A 180 -10.76 29.75 21.01
CA VAL A 180 -10.65 28.86 19.84
C VAL A 180 -11.43 27.57 20.07
N ALA A 181 -12.24 27.18 19.08
CA ALA A 181 -12.96 25.91 19.09
C ALA A 181 -11.99 24.73 18.99
N ASP A 182 -12.30 23.60 19.63
CA ASP A 182 -11.40 22.44 19.74
C ASP A 182 -10.86 21.99 18.37
N ALA A 183 -11.71 21.90 17.34
CA ALA A 183 -11.32 21.50 15.98
C ALA A 183 -10.29 22.44 15.31
N ASN A 184 -10.08 23.64 15.84
CA ASN A 184 -9.16 24.65 15.33
C ASN A 184 -7.98 24.89 16.28
N ARG A 185 -7.83 24.10 17.35
CA ARG A 185 -6.71 24.19 18.29
C ARG A 185 -5.48 23.45 17.77
N TYR A 186 -4.34 23.74 18.38
CA TYR A 186 -3.15 22.96 18.11
C TYR A 186 -3.30 21.56 18.72
N PRO A 187 -3.27 20.47 17.93
CA PRO A 187 -3.53 19.14 18.45
C PRO A 187 -2.32 18.57 19.20
N LEU A 188 -2.60 17.74 20.20
CA LEU A 188 -1.58 17.02 20.97
C LEU A 188 -1.06 15.81 20.18
N PHE A 189 -1.97 15.08 19.55
CA PHE A 189 -1.63 13.97 18.65
C PHE A 189 -2.69 13.79 17.57
N LEU A 190 -2.23 13.31 16.41
CA LEU A 190 -3.02 12.96 15.26
C LEU A 190 -2.90 11.46 15.03
N THR A 191 -4.03 10.77 15.00
CA THR A 191 -4.11 9.35 14.64
C THR A 191 -4.69 9.23 13.24
N VAL A 192 -4.00 8.52 12.38
CA VAL A 192 -4.47 8.20 11.03
C VAL A 192 -4.92 6.76 11.02
N GLU A 193 -6.20 6.52 10.73
CA GLU A 193 -6.70 5.17 10.50
C GLU A 193 -6.78 4.91 9.01
N ALA A 194 -6.28 3.74 8.60
CA ALA A 194 -6.28 3.34 7.21
C ALA A 194 -6.51 1.83 7.09
N LYS A 195 -7.11 1.46 5.96
CA LYS A 195 -7.37 0.07 5.59
C LYS A 195 -6.61 -0.25 4.32
N VAL A 196 -5.76 -1.27 4.39
CA VAL A 196 -5.16 -1.89 3.22
C VAL A 196 -6.07 -3.03 2.79
N THR A 197 -6.67 -2.91 1.61
CA THR A 197 -7.49 -3.95 1.01
C THR A 197 -6.72 -4.59 -0.13
N GLN A 198 -6.45 -5.88 0.00
CA GLN A 198 -5.92 -6.67 -1.10
C GLN A 198 -7.08 -7.39 -1.77
N ARG A 199 -7.28 -7.12 -3.06
CA ARG A 199 -8.10 -7.93 -3.94
C ARG A 199 -7.15 -8.63 -4.89
N GLY A 200 -7.39 -9.90 -5.11
CA GLY A 200 -6.59 -10.70 -6.01
C GLY A 200 -7.28 -12.03 -6.19
N ARG A 201 -7.24 -12.55 -7.40
CA ARG A 201 -7.60 -13.94 -7.64
C ARG A 201 -6.52 -14.79 -6.98
N MET A 202 -6.84 -15.40 -5.85
CA MET A 202 -6.03 -16.53 -5.40
C MET A 202 -6.20 -17.59 -6.48
N TYR A 203 -5.11 -17.92 -7.17
CA TYR A 203 -5.14 -19.05 -8.08
C TYR A 203 -5.46 -20.28 -7.24
N ASP A 204 -6.60 -20.92 -7.50
CA ASP A 204 -6.88 -22.22 -6.94
C ASP A 204 -6.00 -23.21 -7.70
N VAL A 205 -5.00 -23.73 -7.00
CA VAL A 205 -4.03 -24.67 -7.55
C VAL A 205 -4.22 -26.00 -6.85
N GLY A 206 -4.72 -26.96 -7.62
CA GLY A 206 -4.81 -28.33 -7.19
C GLY A 206 -4.25 -29.27 -8.25
N ALA A 207 -3.90 -30.47 -7.81
CA ALA A 207 -3.87 -31.59 -8.72
C ALA A 207 -4.52 -32.80 -8.09
N GLU A 208 -5.17 -33.55 -8.96
CA GLU A 208 -5.85 -34.80 -8.69
C GLU A 208 -5.21 -35.88 -9.55
N CYS A 209 -5.05 -37.07 -8.98
CA CYS A 209 -4.53 -38.24 -9.67
C CYS A 209 -5.62 -39.32 -9.64
N ALA A 210 -6.03 -39.74 -10.83
CA ALA A 210 -6.94 -40.82 -11.05
C ALA A 210 -6.14 -42.00 -11.61
N GLY A 211 -6.00 -43.07 -10.82
CA GLY A 211 -5.26 -44.29 -11.18
C GLY A 211 -5.82 -45.04 -12.41
N PRO A 212 -5.33 -46.26 -12.73
CA PRO A 212 -5.57 -46.93 -14.03
C PRO A 212 -7.04 -47.25 -14.32
N ASP A 213 -7.87 -47.15 -13.28
CA ASP A 213 -9.29 -47.42 -13.19
C ASP A 213 -10.08 -46.26 -12.53
N GLY A 214 -9.41 -45.32 -11.86
CA GLY A 214 -10.02 -44.18 -11.16
C GLY A 214 -10.23 -42.97 -12.03
N THR A 215 -10.11 -43.15 -13.35
CA THR A 215 -10.34 -42.17 -14.41
C THR A 215 -11.47 -41.23 -14.10
N PHE A 216 -11.15 -39.95 -14.28
CA PHE A 216 -12.07 -39.03 -14.89
C PHE A 216 -12.11 -39.24 -16.41
N GLY A 217 -13.27 -39.62 -16.96
CA GLY A 217 -13.59 -39.61 -18.40
C GLY A 217 -14.37 -38.37 -18.81
N THR A 218 -14.26 -37.94 -20.08
CA THR A 218 -14.86 -36.69 -20.60
C THR A 218 -16.21 -36.89 -21.31
N LEU A 219 -16.48 -38.01 -22.00
CA LEU A 219 -17.66 -38.27 -22.87
C LEU A 219 -17.81 -39.81 -23.18
N PRO A 220 -18.92 -40.33 -23.80
CA PRO A 220 -19.53 -41.64 -23.51
C PRO A 220 -18.86 -42.94 -24.02
N THR A 221 -17.72 -42.93 -24.73
CA THR A 221 -17.34 -44.11 -25.56
C THR A 221 -15.90 -44.64 -25.53
N ASP A 222 -14.94 -44.06 -24.80
CA ASP A 222 -13.56 -44.59 -24.78
C ASP A 222 -13.18 -45.17 -23.41
N ALA A 223 -13.34 -46.49 -23.28
CA ALA A 223 -13.26 -47.27 -22.04
C ALA A 223 -11.93 -48.04 -21.87
N ALA A 224 -10.78 -47.48 -22.25
CA ALA A 224 -9.50 -48.17 -22.06
C ALA A 224 -8.34 -47.24 -21.67
N SER A 225 -8.13 -47.15 -20.34
CA SER A 225 -6.83 -46.98 -19.67
C SER A 225 -6.02 -45.71 -19.92
N LYS A 226 -6.38 -44.59 -19.30
CA LYS A 226 -5.44 -43.49 -19.03
C LYS A 226 -5.48 -43.09 -17.56
N ASP A 227 -4.36 -43.35 -16.87
CA ASP A 227 -3.99 -42.71 -15.61
C ASP A 227 -3.96 -41.19 -15.82
N ASP A 228 -4.99 -40.48 -15.37
CA ASP A 228 -5.14 -39.06 -15.62
C ASP A 228 -4.71 -38.28 -14.37
N ILE A 229 -3.55 -37.62 -14.43
CA ILE A 229 -3.25 -36.52 -13.52
C ILE A 229 -3.74 -35.22 -14.14
N ARG A 230 -4.64 -34.54 -13.43
CA ARG A 230 -5.13 -33.22 -13.80
C ARG A 230 -4.58 -32.20 -12.82
N THR A 231 -3.86 -31.22 -13.34
CA THR A 231 -3.50 -30.01 -12.62
C THR A 231 -4.41 -28.89 -13.08
N TRP A 232 -4.87 -28.05 -12.16
CA TRP A 232 -5.57 -26.82 -12.52
C TRP A 232 -4.94 -25.62 -11.84
N SER A 233 -5.14 -24.48 -12.49
CA SER A 233 -4.82 -23.16 -11.99
C SER A 233 -5.98 -22.27 -12.42
N ARG A 234 -6.89 -21.96 -11.49
CA ARG A 234 -8.08 -21.11 -11.75
C ARG A 234 -7.95 -19.75 -11.10
#